data_AF-A0A837HBW1-F1
#
_entry.id   AF-A0A837HBW1-F1
#
_cell.length_a   1.000
_cell.length_b   1.000
_cell.length_c   1.000
_cell.angle_alpha   90.00
_cell.angle_beta   90.00
_cell.angle_gamma   90.00
#
_symmetry.space_group_name_H-M   'P 1'
#
loop_
_entity.id
_entity.type
_entity.pdbx_description
1 polymer ?
#
loop_
_entity_poly.entity_id
_entity_poly.type
_entity_poly.pdbx_seq_one_letter_code
_entity_poly.pdbx_strand_id
1 'polypeptide(L)'
;MKDIVLTHIQGKSFRSIAESAGFSAPTAYRAYLKASKDIPVCIDVTRNYCSRFCGILLVDGKYLKVKGYKKKIPVIYGIDYLTHDIVHFVFGPSENYNLLLKFFSSLKLANYPLQAVVSDDNRNIPEACLKVYPTAIWQLCQNHYKHNLRITLNLANDPTYKPFMRQVETLLSGKLSAEDFKGRARKIYDKYKSDTLLEKIMFDIAKRSGDLTAYTKLHHTPRTTNLIESFNSHLQGRLKTIKGFKNFKHAKYWLNVYFFRRRLKKFTDCEKQFKKLNGTSSLELTLSNIENYKTLLRLIK
;
A
#
# COMPACT_ATOMS: atom_id res chain seq x y z
N MET A 1 -4.19 6.68 30.32
CA MET A 1 -4.41 5.47 29.49
C MET A 1 -4.10 5.68 28.00
N LYS A 2 -4.52 6.78 27.36
CA LYS A 2 -4.18 7.07 25.94
C LYS A 2 -2.67 7.15 25.68
N ASP A 3 -1.92 7.64 26.67
CA ASP A 3 -0.46 7.67 26.64
C ASP A 3 0.19 6.28 26.40
N ILE A 4 -0.37 5.20 26.96
CA ILE A 4 0.12 3.83 26.74
C ILE A 4 -0.01 3.42 25.27
N VAL A 5 -1.10 3.83 24.60
CA VAL A 5 -1.36 3.48 23.20
C VAL A 5 -0.33 4.13 22.29
N LEU A 6 -0.09 5.44 22.45
CA LEU A 6 0.90 6.17 21.66
C LEU A 6 2.32 5.67 21.91
N THR A 7 2.68 5.50 23.18
CA THR A 7 4.02 5.05 23.60
C THR A 7 4.33 3.65 23.05
N HIS A 8 3.34 2.73 23.04
CA HIS A 8 3.52 1.43 22.43
C HIS A 8 3.65 1.50 20.90
N ILE A 9 2.84 2.33 20.23
CA ILE A 9 2.91 2.55 18.77
C ILE A 9 4.25 3.15 18.34
N GLN A 10 4.86 3.98 19.19
CA GLN A 10 6.19 4.55 18.96
C GLN A 10 7.32 3.51 19.13
N GLY A 11 7.01 2.33 19.68
CA GLY A 11 7.92 1.18 19.73
C GLY A 11 8.37 0.78 21.13
N LYS A 12 7.86 1.42 22.20
CA LYS A 12 8.18 0.98 23.56
C LYS A 12 7.48 -0.34 23.88
N SER A 13 8.20 -1.26 24.51
CA SER A 13 7.64 -2.55 24.93
C SER A 13 6.70 -2.37 26.12
N PHE A 14 5.77 -3.31 26.33
CA PHE A 14 4.94 -3.29 27.53
C PHE A 14 5.73 -3.39 28.83
N ARG A 15 6.93 -3.98 28.81
CA ARG A 15 7.81 -3.99 30.00
C ARG A 15 8.33 -2.60 30.31
N SER A 16 8.86 -1.91 29.31
CA SER A 16 9.37 -0.54 29.46
C SER A 16 8.26 0.44 29.85
N ILE A 17 7.07 0.32 29.28
CA ILE A 17 5.90 1.15 29.66
C ILE A 17 5.53 0.89 31.12
N ALA A 18 5.53 -0.37 31.54
CA ALA A 18 5.11 -0.77 32.88
C ALA A 18 6.11 -0.32 33.95
N GLU A 19 7.41 -0.45 33.65
CA GLU A 19 8.51 0.04 34.49
C GLU A 19 8.42 1.55 34.70
N SER A 20 8.23 2.34 33.63
CA SER A 20 8.10 3.79 33.74
C SER A 20 6.85 4.25 34.49
N ALA A 21 5.83 3.40 34.62
CA ALA A 21 4.55 3.75 35.22
C ALA A 21 4.24 2.98 36.52
N GLY A 22 5.21 2.23 37.06
CA GLY A 22 5.09 1.55 38.35
C GLY A 22 4.08 0.39 38.40
N PHE A 23 3.76 -0.26 37.27
CA PHE A 23 2.87 -1.43 37.23
C PHE A 23 3.49 -2.61 36.48
N SER A 24 2.77 -3.74 36.40
CA SER A 24 3.25 -4.95 35.71
C SER A 24 2.99 -4.92 34.19
N ALA A 25 3.85 -5.58 33.41
CA ALA A 25 3.67 -5.69 31.95
C ALA A 25 2.30 -6.29 31.51
N PRO A 26 1.72 -7.29 32.21
CA PRO A 26 0.36 -7.74 31.95
C PRO A 26 -0.70 -6.65 32.15
N THR A 27 -0.54 -5.80 33.17
CA THR A 27 -1.42 -4.64 33.39
C THR A 27 -1.30 -3.62 32.26
N ALA A 28 -0.08 -3.32 31.80
CA ALA A 28 0.18 -2.48 30.63
C ALA A 28 -0.55 -3.00 29.37
N TYR A 29 -0.43 -4.30 29.11
CA TYR A 29 -1.06 -4.95 27.97
C TYR A 29 -2.60 -4.89 28.04
N ARG A 30 -3.18 -5.16 29.21
CA ARG A 30 -4.65 -5.04 29.41
C ARG A 30 -5.14 -3.61 29.22
N ALA A 31 -4.42 -2.64 29.78
CA ALA A 31 -4.73 -1.22 29.62
C ALA A 31 -4.65 -0.80 28.14
N TYR A 32 -3.62 -1.23 27.42
CA TYR A 32 -3.48 -1.01 25.99
C TYR A 32 -4.65 -1.61 25.20
N LEU A 33 -5.03 -2.86 25.46
CA LEU A 33 -6.14 -3.51 24.75
C LEU A 33 -7.46 -2.78 25.01
N LYS A 34 -7.71 -2.34 26.25
CA LYS A 34 -8.90 -1.57 26.61
C LYS A 34 -8.94 -0.26 25.83
N ALA A 35 -7.88 0.55 25.94
CA ALA A 35 -7.80 1.85 25.27
C ALA A 35 -7.81 1.74 23.73
N SER A 36 -7.23 0.69 23.15
CA SER A 36 -7.21 0.51 21.69
C SER A 36 -8.55 0.06 21.12
N LYS A 37 -9.46 -0.46 21.94
CA LYS A 37 -10.82 -0.86 21.52
C LYS A 37 -11.68 0.35 21.19
N ASP A 38 -11.43 1.47 21.86
CA ASP A 38 -12.21 2.71 21.71
C ASP A 38 -11.73 3.56 20.52
N ILE A 39 -10.63 3.16 19.87
CA ILE A 39 -10.14 3.82 18.66
C ILE A 39 -10.99 3.37 17.46
N PRO A 40 -11.60 4.31 16.71
CA PRO A 40 -12.43 3.99 15.56
C PRO A 40 -11.70 3.09 14.56
N VAL A 41 -12.43 2.16 13.94
CA VAL A 41 -11.85 1.33 12.89
C VAL A 41 -11.66 2.17 11.63
N CYS A 42 -10.51 2.05 10.96
CA CYS A 42 -10.20 2.89 9.79
C CYS A 42 -11.28 2.90 8.70
N ILE A 43 -11.95 1.77 8.45
CA ILE A 43 -13.01 1.69 7.44
C ILE A 43 -14.26 2.46 7.84
N ASP A 44 -14.60 2.46 9.13
CA ASP A 44 -15.77 3.19 9.63
C ASP A 44 -15.51 4.69 9.57
N VAL A 45 -14.27 5.12 9.84
CA VAL A 45 -13.87 6.52 9.66
C VAL A 45 -14.04 6.93 8.20
N THR A 46 -13.56 6.09 7.27
CA THR A 46 -13.71 6.32 5.84
C THR A 46 -15.18 6.40 5.43
N ARG A 47 -16.01 5.43 5.84
CA ARG A 47 -17.43 5.36 5.50
C ARG A 47 -18.22 6.57 6.03
N ASN A 48 -17.96 6.96 7.26
CA ASN A 48 -18.82 7.91 7.98
C ASN A 48 -18.38 9.37 7.80
N TYR A 49 -17.11 9.62 7.48
CA TYR A 49 -16.57 10.97 7.49
C TYR A 49 -15.85 11.40 6.21
N CYS A 50 -15.55 10.50 5.28
CA CYS A 50 -14.75 10.82 4.10
C CYS A 50 -15.54 10.71 2.80
N SER A 51 -15.40 11.69 1.91
CA SER A 51 -16.00 11.66 0.57
C SER A 51 -15.12 12.27 -0.53
N ARG A 52 -13.96 12.86 -0.18
CA ARG A 52 -13.13 13.65 -1.12
C ARG A 52 -11.93 12.89 -1.68
N PHE A 53 -12.08 11.59 -1.89
CA PHE A 53 -11.04 10.74 -2.46
C PHE A 53 -10.86 11.00 -3.96
N CYS A 54 -9.65 10.81 -4.49
CA CYS A 54 -9.43 10.91 -5.94
C CYS A 54 -9.81 9.63 -6.69
N GLY A 55 -9.90 8.49 -6.01
CA GLY A 55 -10.30 7.22 -6.62
C GLY A 55 -9.16 6.45 -7.29
N ILE A 56 -7.92 6.90 -7.17
CA ILE A 56 -6.73 6.20 -7.63
C ILE A 56 -6.10 5.53 -6.40
N LEU A 57 -6.22 4.21 -6.30
CA LEU A 57 -5.81 3.45 -5.12
C LEU A 57 -4.50 2.71 -5.38
N LEU A 58 -3.48 2.97 -4.56
CA LEU A 58 -2.29 2.13 -4.49
C LEU A 58 -2.53 1.00 -3.51
N VAL A 59 -2.30 -0.25 -3.91
CA VAL A 59 -2.51 -1.43 -3.05
C VAL A 59 -1.21 -2.21 -2.93
N ASP A 60 -0.83 -2.50 -1.69
CA ASP A 60 0.36 -3.28 -1.34
C ASP A 60 0.15 -3.95 0.03
N GLY A 61 1.02 -4.88 0.39
CA GLY A 61 0.98 -5.65 1.62
C GLY A 61 2.28 -5.67 2.42
N LYS A 62 2.16 -5.98 3.70
CA LYS A 62 3.30 -6.33 4.57
C LYS A 62 3.00 -7.52 5.44
N TYR A 63 4.07 -8.20 5.86
CA TYR A 63 4.00 -9.45 6.60
C TYR A 63 4.46 -9.26 8.04
N LEU A 64 3.60 -9.60 8.99
CA LEU A 64 3.79 -9.40 10.42
C LEU A 64 4.02 -10.73 11.14
N LYS A 65 4.93 -10.74 12.12
CA LYS A 65 5.14 -11.91 12.99
C LYS A 65 4.10 -11.90 14.12
N VAL A 66 3.28 -12.95 14.19
CA VAL A 66 2.28 -13.12 15.25
C VAL A 66 2.48 -14.48 15.92
N LYS A 67 2.56 -14.48 17.25
CA LYS A 67 2.69 -15.72 18.03
C LYS A 67 1.48 -16.63 17.77
N GLY A 68 1.74 -17.93 17.60
CA GLY A 68 0.74 -18.93 17.24
C GLY A 68 0.65 -19.23 15.74
N TYR A 69 1.35 -18.47 14.89
CA TYR A 69 1.38 -18.69 13.45
C TYR A 69 2.79 -19.07 12.99
N LYS A 70 2.90 -20.14 12.19
CA LYS A 70 4.18 -20.61 11.64
C LYS A 70 4.80 -19.62 10.66
N LYS A 71 3.96 -19.01 9.81
CA LYS A 71 4.35 -18.00 8.82
C LYS A 71 3.94 -16.61 9.29
N LYS A 72 4.61 -15.59 8.75
CA LYS A 72 4.17 -14.19 8.93
C LYS A 72 2.81 -14.00 8.26
N ILE A 73 1.97 -13.16 8.87
CA ILE A 73 0.61 -12.89 8.43
C ILE A 73 0.56 -11.59 7.64
N PRO A 74 -0.08 -11.56 6.46
CA PRO A 74 -0.21 -10.34 5.67
C PRO A 74 -1.24 -9.35 6.23
N VAL A 75 -0.87 -8.08 6.21
CA VAL A 75 -1.76 -6.93 6.17
C VAL A 75 -1.74 -6.36 4.76
N ILE A 76 -2.90 -6.15 4.17
CA ILE A 76 -3.07 -5.52 2.86
C ILE A 76 -3.78 -4.19 3.10
N TYR A 77 -3.32 -3.11 2.49
CA TYR A 77 -3.94 -1.80 2.67
C TYR A 77 -3.84 -0.94 1.41
N GLY A 78 -4.71 0.07 1.35
CA GLY A 78 -4.82 0.96 0.21
C GLY A 78 -4.56 2.41 0.58
N ILE A 79 -3.84 3.12 -0.29
CA ILE A 79 -3.61 4.57 -0.21
C ILE A 79 -4.25 5.27 -1.40
N ASP A 80 -5.10 6.25 -1.14
CA ASP A 80 -5.61 7.14 -2.19
C ASP A 80 -4.52 8.10 -2.67
N TYR A 81 -4.21 8.07 -3.96
CA TYR A 81 -2.93 8.55 -4.50
C TYR A 81 -2.71 10.06 -4.34
N LEU A 82 -3.74 10.89 -4.49
CA LEU A 82 -3.57 12.35 -4.44
C LEU A 82 -3.69 12.91 -3.02
N THR A 83 -4.45 12.23 -2.16
CA THR A 83 -4.68 12.65 -0.77
C THR A 83 -3.72 11.97 0.22
N HIS A 84 -3.02 10.92 -0.24
CA HIS A 84 -2.18 10.05 0.58
C HIS A 84 -2.93 9.40 1.75
N ASP A 85 -4.26 9.34 1.71
CA ASP A 85 -5.08 8.82 2.79
C ASP A 85 -5.18 7.30 2.75
N ILE A 86 -5.09 6.69 3.94
CA ILE A 86 -5.17 5.24 4.08
C ILE A 86 -6.65 4.87 4.21
N VAL A 87 -7.24 4.47 3.09
CA VAL A 87 -8.68 4.26 2.96
C VAL A 87 -9.13 3.07 3.83
N HIS A 88 -8.39 1.97 3.76
CA HIS A 88 -8.69 0.74 4.48
C HIS A 88 -7.45 -0.17 4.58
N PHE A 89 -7.52 -1.13 5.51
CA PHE A 89 -6.64 -2.28 5.57
C PHE A 89 -7.41 -3.53 5.96
N VAL A 90 -6.98 -4.69 5.46
CA VAL A 90 -7.40 -6.01 5.94
C VAL A 90 -6.20 -6.78 6.46
N PHE A 91 -6.43 -7.60 7.49
CA PHE A 91 -5.41 -8.43 8.11
C PHE A 91 -5.96 -9.85 8.19
N GLY A 92 -5.24 -10.83 7.64
CA GLY A 92 -5.74 -12.20 7.50
C GLY A 92 -4.63 -13.21 7.31
N PRO A 93 -4.87 -14.50 7.57
CA PRO A 93 -3.84 -15.54 7.71
C PRO A 93 -2.96 -15.75 6.46
N SER A 94 -3.46 -15.39 5.28
CA SER A 94 -2.77 -15.54 3.99
C SER A 94 -3.24 -14.48 3.00
N GLU A 95 -2.36 -14.07 2.10
CA GLU A 95 -2.64 -13.15 1.02
C GLU A 95 -3.21 -13.97 -0.12
N ASN A 96 -4.54 -14.03 -0.18
CA ASN A 96 -5.27 -14.79 -1.18
C ASN A 96 -6.41 -13.95 -1.74
N TYR A 97 -7.00 -14.45 -2.81
CA TYR A 97 -8.16 -13.85 -3.46
C TYR A 97 -9.27 -13.45 -2.48
N ASN A 98 -9.62 -14.33 -1.52
CA ASN A 98 -10.70 -14.06 -0.56
C ASN A 98 -10.40 -12.88 0.38
N LEU A 99 -9.14 -12.71 0.80
CA LEU A 99 -8.74 -11.56 1.62
C LEU A 99 -8.82 -10.26 0.82
N LEU A 100 -8.39 -10.29 -0.44
CA LEU A 100 -8.47 -9.15 -1.37
C LEU A 100 -9.91 -8.82 -1.74
N LEU A 101 -10.76 -9.83 -1.95
CA LEU A 101 -12.19 -9.62 -2.20
C LEU A 101 -12.87 -8.94 -1.02
N LYS A 102 -12.53 -9.34 0.21
CA LYS A 102 -12.99 -8.65 1.44
C LYS A 102 -12.52 -7.20 1.49
N PHE A 103 -11.27 -6.94 1.10
CA PHE A 103 -10.71 -5.59 1.05
C PHE A 103 -11.51 -4.70 0.08
N PHE A 104 -11.65 -5.11 -1.18
CA PHE A 104 -12.40 -4.33 -2.19
C PHE A 104 -13.89 -4.22 -1.87
N SER A 105 -14.53 -5.29 -1.36
CA SER A 105 -15.93 -5.23 -0.93
C SER A 105 -16.15 -4.22 0.20
N SER A 106 -15.20 -4.15 1.15
CA SER A 106 -15.25 -3.17 2.24
C SER A 106 -15.13 -1.75 1.73
N LEU A 107 -14.27 -1.50 0.73
CA LEU A 107 -14.16 -0.20 0.06
C LEU A 107 -15.47 0.19 -0.63
N LYS A 108 -16.13 -0.75 -1.30
CA LYS A 108 -17.41 -0.51 -1.99
C LYS A 108 -18.50 -0.14 -0.99
N LEU A 109 -18.60 -0.86 0.13
CA LEU A 109 -19.52 -0.57 1.23
C LEU A 109 -19.18 0.73 1.98
N ALA A 110 -17.97 1.28 1.81
CA ALA A 110 -17.58 2.57 2.34
C ALA A 110 -17.74 3.70 1.29
N ASN A 111 -18.39 3.42 0.16
CA ASN A 111 -18.59 4.35 -0.95
C ASN A 111 -17.28 4.94 -1.50
N TYR A 112 -16.16 4.20 -1.42
CA TYR A 112 -14.91 4.65 -2.02
C TYR A 112 -15.02 4.65 -3.55
N PRO A 113 -14.79 5.79 -4.23
CA PRO A 113 -15.01 5.95 -5.67
C PRO A 113 -13.82 5.39 -6.46
N LEU A 114 -13.55 4.08 -6.36
CA LEU A 114 -12.42 3.45 -7.05
C LEU A 114 -12.59 3.57 -8.57
N GLN A 115 -11.61 4.23 -9.20
CA GLN A 115 -11.48 4.39 -10.65
C GLN A 115 -10.25 3.65 -11.18
N ALA A 116 -9.15 3.66 -10.43
CA ALA A 116 -7.91 2.98 -10.80
C ALA A 116 -7.29 2.27 -9.60
N VAL A 117 -6.75 1.08 -9.82
CA VAL A 117 -5.89 0.38 -8.86
C VAL A 117 -4.48 0.23 -9.43
N VAL A 118 -3.47 0.57 -8.63
CA VAL A 118 -2.06 0.38 -8.97
C VAL A 118 -1.44 -0.58 -7.97
N SER A 119 -0.90 -1.69 -8.45
CA SER A 119 -0.33 -2.74 -7.60
C SER A 119 0.88 -3.41 -8.25
N ASP A 120 1.52 -4.33 -7.52
CA ASP A 120 2.48 -5.26 -8.08
C ASP A 120 1.82 -6.30 -9.02
N ASP A 121 2.59 -7.31 -9.43
CA ASP A 121 2.14 -8.39 -10.32
C ASP A 121 1.41 -9.54 -9.60
N ASN A 122 0.78 -9.27 -8.45
CA ASN A 122 -0.10 -10.25 -7.82
C ASN A 122 -1.48 -10.24 -8.50
N ARG A 123 -1.72 -11.22 -9.38
CA ARG A 123 -2.98 -11.36 -10.14
C ARG A 123 -4.25 -11.43 -9.30
N ASN A 124 -4.17 -11.85 -8.04
CA ASN A 124 -5.33 -11.83 -7.15
C ASN A 124 -5.86 -10.41 -6.90
N ILE A 125 -5.01 -9.38 -6.98
CA ILE A 125 -5.39 -7.99 -6.75
C ILE A 125 -6.33 -7.48 -7.85
N PRO A 126 -5.95 -7.45 -9.14
CA PRO A 126 -6.86 -7.03 -10.19
C PRO A 126 -8.09 -7.92 -10.31
N GLU A 127 -7.97 -9.24 -10.11
CA GLU A 127 -9.12 -10.15 -10.19
C GLU A 127 -10.17 -9.85 -9.11
N ALA A 128 -9.74 -9.61 -7.86
CA ALA A 128 -10.65 -9.23 -6.79
C ALA A 128 -11.20 -7.81 -6.97
N CYS A 129 -10.37 -6.88 -7.46
CA CYS A 129 -10.77 -5.50 -7.75
C CYS A 129 -11.88 -5.48 -8.80
N LEU A 130 -11.63 -6.06 -9.97
CA LEU A 130 -12.55 -6.02 -11.12
C LEU A 130 -13.85 -6.79 -10.86
N LYS A 131 -13.85 -7.76 -9.95
CA LYS A 131 -15.09 -8.40 -9.49
C LYS A 131 -16.01 -7.42 -8.74
N VAL A 132 -15.44 -6.49 -7.97
CA VAL A 132 -16.21 -5.54 -7.14
C VAL A 132 -16.42 -4.20 -7.86
N TYR A 133 -15.45 -3.80 -8.68
CA TYR A 133 -15.42 -2.56 -9.46
C TYR A 133 -15.11 -2.88 -10.93
N PRO A 134 -16.09 -3.37 -11.70
CA PRO A 134 -15.86 -3.84 -13.08
C PRO A 134 -15.33 -2.77 -14.03
N THR A 135 -15.59 -1.50 -13.75
CA THR A 135 -15.15 -0.35 -14.55
C THR A 135 -13.79 0.20 -14.14
N ALA A 136 -13.18 -0.32 -13.06
CA ALA A 136 -11.89 0.15 -12.61
C ALA A 136 -10.78 -0.26 -13.59
N ILE A 137 -9.75 0.58 -13.72
CA ILE A 137 -8.55 0.24 -14.48
C ILE A 137 -7.51 -0.36 -13.55
N TRP A 138 -6.75 -1.35 -14.03
CA TRP A 138 -5.57 -1.85 -13.33
C TRP A 138 -4.30 -1.37 -14.02
N GLN A 139 -3.45 -0.69 -13.26
CA GLN A 139 -2.10 -0.34 -13.66
C GLN A 139 -1.11 -1.25 -12.96
N LEU A 140 -0.38 -2.05 -13.74
CA LEU A 140 0.72 -2.86 -13.24
C LEU A 140 1.92 -1.96 -12.90
N CYS A 141 2.47 -2.10 -11.69
CA CYS A 141 3.64 -1.34 -11.28
C CYS A 141 4.84 -1.69 -12.16
N GLN A 142 5.31 -0.68 -12.90
CA GLN A 142 6.44 -0.85 -13.82
C GLN A 142 7.76 -1.14 -13.09
N ASN A 143 7.92 -0.70 -11.83
CA ASN A 143 9.13 -0.98 -11.06
C ASN A 143 9.21 -2.46 -10.63
N HIS A 144 8.10 -3.03 -10.16
CA HIS A 144 8.01 -4.45 -9.85
C HIS A 144 8.18 -5.32 -11.10
N TYR A 145 7.53 -4.92 -12.20
CA TYR A 145 7.70 -5.61 -13.47
C TYR A 145 9.16 -5.64 -13.95
N LYS A 146 9.84 -4.48 -13.94
CA LYS A 146 11.29 -4.41 -14.25
C LYS A 146 12.12 -5.28 -13.31
N HIS A 147 11.82 -5.28 -12.00
CA HIS A 147 12.55 -6.11 -11.04
C HIS A 147 12.44 -7.61 -11.37
N ASN A 148 11.24 -8.09 -11.67
CA ASN A 148 11.00 -9.48 -12.07
C ASN A 148 11.76 -9.86 -13.36
N LEU A 149 11.82 -8.95 -14.34
CA LEU A 149 12.63 -9.16 -15.54
C LEU A 149 14.12 -9.28 -15.23
N ARG A 150 14.67 -8.44 -14.35
CA ARG A 150 16.10 -8.54 -13.94
C ARG A 150 16.41 -9.87 -13.27
N ILE A 151 15.48 -10.39 -12.46
CA ILE A 151 15.60 -11.73 -11.84
C ILE A 151 15.57 -12.82 -12.91
N THR A 152 14.60 -12.75 -13.83
CA THR A 152 14.43 -13.73 -14.91
C THR A 152 15.68 -13.80 -15.80
N LEU A 153 16.28 -12.65 -16.07
CA LEU A 153 17.52 -12.52 -16.85
C LEU A 153 18.80 -12.76 -16.03
N ASN A 154 18.67 -13.09 -14.73
CA ASN A 154 19.78 -13.32 -13.80
C ASN A 154 20.85 -12.20 -13.83
N LEU A 155 20.45 -10.94 -14.00
CA LEU A 155 21.39 -9.83 -14.25
C LEU A 155 22.37 -9.53 -13.10
N ALA A 156 22.11 -10.07 -11.92
CA ALA A 156 23.02 -9.98 -10.78
C ALA A 156 24.30 -10.80 -11.02
N ASN A 157 24.18 -11.95 -11.69
CA ASN A 157 25.28 -12.88 -11.93
C ASN A 157 25.72 -12.90 -13.40
N ASP A 158 24.81 -12.60 -14.33
CA ASP A 158 25.06 -12.65 -15.77
C ASP A 158 24.78 -11.28 -16.44
N PRO A 159 25.82 -10.55 -16.87
CA PRO A 159 25.65 -9.26 -17.52
C PRO A 159 25.20 -9.34 -18.98
N THR A 160 25.12 -10.53 -19.59
CA THR A 160 24.86 -10.75 -21.04
C THR A 160 23.65 -9.95 -21.53
N TYR A 161 22.57 -9.94 -20.76
CA TYR A 161 21.31 -9.30 -21.15
C TYR A 161 21.17 -7.83 -20.70
N LYS A 162 22.22 -7.21 -20.15
CA LYS A 162 22.19 -5.79 -19.75
C LYS A 162 21.80 -4.84 -20.89
N PRO A 163 22.30 -4.98 -22.14
CA PRO A 163 21.91 -4.09 -23.25
C PRO A 163 20.42 -4.17 -23.60
N PHE A 164 19.84 -5.37 -23.54
CA PHE A 164 18.40 -5.58 -23.72
C PHE A 164 17.62 -4.93 -22.58
N MET A 165 17.99 -5.22 -21.34
CA MET A 165 17.30 -4.71 -20.16
C MET A 165 17.31 -3.18 -20.12
N ARG A 166 18.42 -2.51 -20.48
CA ARG A 166 18.48 -1.04 -20.56
C ARG A 166 17.43 -0.47 -21.51
N GLN A 167 17.19 -1.10 -22.66
CA GLN A 167 16.16 -0.65 -23.61
C GLN A 167 14.75 -0.85 -23.05
N VAL A 168 14.49 -1.95 -22.34
CA VAL A 168 13.23 -2.17 -21.63
C VAL A 168 13.03 -1.15 -20.49
N GLU A 169 14.09 -0.82 -19.76
CA GLU A 169 14.05 0.23 -18.73
C GLU A 169 13.75 1.60 -19.33
N THR A 170 14.34 1.93 -20.48
CA THR A 170 14.04 3.15 -21.23
C THR A 170 12.58 3.17 -21.71
N LEU A 171 12.07 2.05 -22.23
CA LEU A 171 10.66 1.90 -22.61
C LEU A 171 9.71 2.18 -21.43
N LEU A 172 10.09 1.77 -20.22
CA LEU A 172 9.32 1.94 -18.98
C LEU A 172 9.80 3.11 -18.10
N SER A 173 10.54 4.06 -18.66
CA SER A 173 11.12 5.17 -17.91
C SER A 173 10.15 6.35 -17.71
N GLY A 174 9.19 6.52 -18.63
CA GLY A 174 8.24 7.64 -18.66
C GLY A 174 6.81 7.22 -18.96
N LYS A 175 5.90 8.21 -18.99
CA LYS A 175 4.55 8.02 -19.55
C LYS A 175 4.66 8.11 -21.08
N LEU A 176 4.08 7.15 -21.77
CA LEU A 176 4.01 7.06 -23.22
C LEU A 176 2.55 6.88 -23.63
N SER A 177 2.18 7.34 -24.82
CA SER A 177 0.94 6.92 -25.46
C SER A 177 0.98 5.41 -25.76
N ALA A 178 -0.18 4.81 -26.01
CA ALA A 178 -0.23 3.40 -26.38
C ALA A 178 0.52 3.15 -27.70
N GLU A 179 0.43 4.09 -28.63
CA GLU A 179 1.07 4.07 -29.94
C GLU A 179 2.60 4.15 -29.81
N ASP A 180 3.10 5.12 -29.03
CA ASP A 180 4.54 5.27 -28.78
C ASP A 180 5.12 4.06 -28.07
N PHE A 181 4.39 3.51 -27.09
CA PHE A 181 4.80 2.31 -26.39
C PHE A 181 4.94 1.13 -27.35
N LYS A 182 3.93 0.88 -28.18
CA LYS A 182 3.95 -0.20 -29.19
C LYS A 182 5.08 0.00 -30.20
N GLY A 183 5.25 1.19 -30.74
CA GLY A 183 6.29 1.50 -31.72
C GLY A 183 7.70 1.29 -31.15
N ARG A 184 7.95 1.75 -29.91
CA ARG A 184 9.24 1.54 -29.23
C ARG A 184 9.47 0.07 -28.86
N ALA A 185 8.45 -0.62 -28.36
CA ALA A 185 8.53 -2.05 -28.05
C ALA A 185 8.84 -2.87 -29.30
N ARG A 186 8.23 -2.54 -30.45
CA ARG A 186 8.48 -3.24 -31.72
C ARG A 186 9.94 -3.14 -32.16
N LYS A 187 10.56 -1.96 -32.04
CA LYS A 187 11.99 -1.77 -32.33
C LYS A 187 12.89 -2.65 -31.46
N ILE A 188 12.55 -2.82 -30.19
CA ILE A 188 13.27 -3.73 -29.28
C ILE A 188 13.08 -5.18 -29.72
N TYR A 189 11.84 -5.58 -30.03
CA TYR A 189 11.55 -6.93 -30.54
C TYR A 189 12.35 -7.24 -31.81
N ASP A 190 12.31 -6.39 -32.83
CA ASP A 190 12.99 -6.64 -34.10
C ASP A 190 14.52 -6.80 -33.94
N LYS A 191 15.10 -6.14 -32.93
CA LYS A 191 16.53 -6.23 -32.59
C LYS A 191 16.91 -7.53 -31.85
N TYR A 192 16.01 -8.11 -31.07
CA TYR A 192 16.31 -9.23 -30.16
C TYR A 192 15.51 -10.52 -30.43
N LYS A 193 14.67 -10.54 -31.47
CA LYS A 193 13.81 -11.68 -31.82
C LYS A 193 14.54 -13.00 -32.10
N SER A 194 15.85 -12.97 -32.38
CA SER A 194 16.65 -14.17 -32.60
C SER A 194 17.00 -14.92 -31.31
N ASP A 195 16.90 -14.27 -30.15
CA ASP A 195 17.09 -14.90 -28.85
C ASP A 195 15.73 -15.33 -28.27
N THR A 196 15.52 -16.63 -28.15
CA THR A 196 14.26 -17.22 -27.68
C THR A 196 13.81 -16.72 -26.30
N LEU A 197 14.74 -16.42 -25.39
CA LEU A 197 14.40 -15.89 -24.06
C LEU A 197 13.92 -14.44 -24.16
N LEU A 198 14.66 -13.61 -24.91
CA LEU A 198 14.30 -12.20 -25.11
C LEU A 198 13.01 -12.05 -25.90
N GLU A 199 12.78 -12.93 -26.88
CA GLU A 199 11.54 -13.00 -27.65
C GLU A 199 10.34 -13.26 -26.73
N LYS A 200 10.44 -14.26 -25.83
CA LYS A 200 9.40 -14.56 -24.83
C LYS A 200 9.10 -13.38 -23.92
N ILE A 201 10.12 -12.65 -23.48
CA ILE A 201 9.94 -11.43 -22.66
C ILE A 201 9.19 -10.36 -23.46
N MET A 202 9.54 -10.16 -24.74
CA MET A 202 8.84 -9.19 -25.58
C MET A 202 7.38 -9.58 -25.84
N PHE A 203 7.08 -10.88 -25.97
CA PHE A 203 5.69 -11.36 -26.03
C PHE A 203 4.92 -11.08 -24.73
N ASP A 204 5.54 -11.28 -23.56
CA ASP A 204 4.92 -10.94 -22.27
C ASP A 204 4.68 -9.42 -22.15
N ILE A 205 5.63 -8.58 -22.56
CA ILE A 205 5.47 -7.11 -22.62
C ILE A 205 4.30 -6.74 -23.53
N ALA A 206 4.19 -7.35 -24.71
CA ALA A 206 3.11 -7.10 -25.65
C ALA A 206 1.75 -7.49 -25.05
N LYS A 207 1.67 -8.68 -24.44
CA LYS A 207 0.46 -9.19 -23.76
C LYS A 207 0.02 -8.28 -22.61
N ARG A 208 0.96 -7.76 -21.84
CA ARG A 208 0.71 -6.88 -20.68
C ARG A 208 0.71 -5.40 -21.01
N SER A 209 0.84 -5.02 -22.28
CA SER A 209 0.97 -3.61 -22.69
C SER A 209 -0.20 -2.73 -22.21
N GLY A 210 -1.42 -3.28 -22.20
CA GLY A 210 -2.61 -2.60 -21.69
C GLY A 210 -2.56 -2.31 -20.19
N ASP A 211 -1.97 -3.21 -19.39
CA ASP A 211 -1.81 -3.06 -17.94
C ASP A 211 -0.60 -2.19 -17.59
N LEU A 212 0.46 -2.28 -18.41
CA LEU A 212 1.68 -1.47 -18.27
C LEU A 212 1.47 -0.01 -18.64
N THR A 213 0.50 0.28 -19.52
CA THR A 213 0.16 1.63 -19.98
C THR A 213 -1.21 2.13 -19.52
N ALA A 214 -1.91 1.41 -18.64
CA ALA A 214 -3.25 1.78 -18.16
C ALA A 214 -3.34 3.20 -17.57
N TYR A 215 -2.22 3.76 -17.09
CA TYR A 215 -2.11 5.14 -16.61
C TYR A 215 -2.50 6.20 -17.65
N THR A 216 -2.59 5.85 -18.93
CA THR A 216 -3.07 6.74 -20.00
C THR A 216 -4.58 6.91 -19.98
N LYS A 217 -5.32 5.93 -19.41
CA LYS A 217 -6.79 5.91 -19.39
C LYS A 217 -7.38 6.86 -18.34
N LEU A 218 -6.62 7.20 -17.30
CA LEU A 218 -7.07 8.10 -16.23
C LEU A 218 -5.95 9.05 -15.82
N HIS A 219 -6.25 10.35 -15.87
CA HIS A 219 -5.33 11.41 -15.48
C HIS A 219 -4.80 11.21 -14.05
N HIS A 220 -3.56 11.65 -13.79
CA HIS A 220 -2.82 11.45 -12.53
C HIS A 220 -2.49 10.01 -12.13
N THR A 221 -2.97 8.96 -12.79
CA THR A 221 -2.61 7.58 -12.44
C THR A 221 -1.08 7.39 -12.51
N PRO A 222 -0.43 6.92 -11.43
CA PRO A 222 1.01 6.72 -11.41
C PRO A 222 1.37 5.40 -12.10
N ARG A 223 2.62 5.31 -12.57
CA ARG A 223 3.18 4.09 -13.18
C ARG A 223 3.68 3.07 -12.15
N THR A 224 3.84 3.50 -10.91
CA THR A 224 4.53 2.73 -9.87
C THR A 224 3.86 2.87 -8.51
N THR A 225 4.19 1.96 -7.62
CA THR A 225 3.73 1.87 -6.22
C THR A 225 4.67 2.57 -5.24
N ASN A 226 5.60 3.41 -5.70
CA ASN A 226 6.65 4.02 -4.86
C ASN A 226 6.10 4.73 -3.60
N LEU A 227 4.95 5.39 -3.72
CA LEU A 227 4.33 6.08 -2.58
C LEU A 227 3.94 5.09 -1.48
N ILE A 228 3.26 3.99 -1.82
CA ILE A 228 2.88 3.00 -0.81
C ILE A 228 4.09 2.20 -0.32
N GLU A 229 5.11 1.99 -1.14
CA GLU A 229 6.40 1.42 -0.72
C GLU A 229 7.10 2.27 0.36
N SER A 230 7.01 3.60 0.27
CA SER A 230 7.51 4.51 1.32
C SER A 230 6.72 4.34 2.63
N PHE A 231 5.39 4.25 2.57
CA PHE A 231 4.57 3.97 3.76
C PHE A 231 4.88 2.60 4.36
N ASN A 232 5.15 1.63 3.50
CA ASN A 232 5.60 0.29 3.85
C ASN A 232 6.94 0.30 4.59
N SER A 233 7.89 1.14 4.17
CA SER A 233 9.15 1.34 4.89
C SER A 233 8.92 1.90 6.30
N HIS A 234 8.04 2.90 6.44
CA HIS A 234 7.69 3.47 7.74
C HIS A 234 7.00 2.45 8.67
N LEU A 235 6.08 1.66 8.14
CA LEU A 235 5.43 0.57 8.88
C LEU A 235 6.47 -0.46 9.32
N GLN A 236 7.34 -0.89 8.41
CA GLN A 236 8.41 -1.85 8.70
C GLN A 236 9.36 -1.33 9.79
N GLY A 237 9.69 -0.03 9.78
CA GLY A 237 10.48 0.59 10.84
C GLY A 237 9.88 0.40 12.23
N ARG A 238 8.56 0.58 12.38
CA ARG A 238 7.85 0.34 13.66
C ARG A 238 7.76 -1.14 14.01
N LEU A 239 7.48 -1.99 13.03
CA LEU A 239 7.37 -3.44 13.23
C LEU A 239 8.70 -4.06 13.69
N LYS A 240 9.84 -3.56 13.19
CA LYS A 240 11.18 -3.99 13.63
C LYS A 240 11.36 -3.77 15.14
N THR A 241 10.92 -2.64 15.68
CA THR A 241 11.04 -2.33 17.11
C THR A 241 10.16 -3.24 17.98
N ILE A 242 8.97 -3.59 17.51
CA ILE A 242 8.01 -4.43 18.25
C ILE A 242 8.41 -5.92 18.25
N LYS A 243 9.18 -6.37 17.25
CA LYS A 243 9.67 -7.76 17.05
C LYS A 243 8.59 -8.83 16.84
N GLY A 244 7.35 -8.60 17.27
CA GLY A 244 6.19 -9.46 16.98
C GLY A 244 5.02 -9.25 17.94
N PHE A 245 3.87 -9.84 17.62
CA PHE A 245 2.64 -9.67 18.38
C PHE A 245 2.27 -10.92 19.18
N LYS A 246 1.80 -10.72 20.43
CA LYS A 246 1.33 -11.78 21.34
C LYS A 246 0.23 -12.69 20.75
N ASN A 247 -0.67 -12.14 19.94
CA ASN A 247 -1.75 -12.87 19.27
C ASN A 247 -2.35 -11.99 18.14
N PHE A 248 -3.26 -12.57 17.37
CA PHE A 248 -3.92 -11.90 16.25
C PHE A 248 -4.68 -10.63 16.67
N LYS A 249 -5.40 -10.68 17.79
CA LYS A 249 -6.18 -9.53 18.31
C LYS A 249 -5.28 -8.34 18.62
N HIS A 250 -4.13 -8.58 19.26
CA HIS A 250 -3.14 -7.55 19.52
C HIS A 250 -2.62 -6.92 18.22
N ALA A 251 -2.23 -7.74 17.24
CA ALA A 251 -1.77 -7.24 15.94
C ALA A 251 -2.83 -6.40 15.23
N LYS A 252 -4.09 -6.85 15.24
CA LYS A 252 -5.22 -6.14 14.61
C LYS A 252 -5.45 -4.76 15.25
N TYR A 253 -5.46 -4.66 16.58
CA TYR A 253 -5.61 -3.37 17.26
C TYR A 253 -4.43 -2.46 17.02
N TRP A 254 -3.21 -3.00 17.05
CA TRP A 254 -2.01 -2.22 16.77
C TRP A 254 -2.02 -1.65 15.35
N LEU A 255 -2.38 -2.45 14.35
CA LEU A 255 -2.53 -1.99 12.96
C LEU A 255 -3.60 -0.91 12.84
N ASN A 256 -4.76 -1.09 13.49
CA ASN A 256 -5.83 -0.08 13.45
C ASN A 256 -5.36 1.26 14.01
N VAL A 257 -4.75 1.24 15.20
CA VAL A 257 -4.22 2.46 15.82
C VAL A 257 -3.12 3.06 14.96
N TYR A 258 -2.20 2.26 14.43
CA TYR A 258 -1.11 2.74 13.57
C TYR A 258 -1.65 3.47 12.33
N PHE A 259 -2.56 2.83 11.59
CA PHE A 259 -3.13 3.42 10.39
C PHE A 259 -3.98 4.65 10.70
N PHE A 260 -4.84 4.60 11.72
CA PHE A 260 -5.64 5.75 12.13
C PHE A 260 -4.74 6.95 12.53
N ARG A 261 -3.71 6.71 13.34
CA ARG A 261 -2.72 7.73 13.71
C ARG A 261 -1.96 8.27 12.50
N ARG A 262 -1.69 7.42 11.50
CA ARG A 262 -1.00 7.83 10.28
C ARG A 262 -1.85 8.80 9.45
N ARG A 263 -3.17 8.59 9.44
CA ARG A 263 -4.14 9.46 8.75
C ARG A 263 -4.26 10.85 9.37
N LEU A 264 -4.08 10.93 10.69
CA LEU A 264 -4.13 12.17 11.46
C LEU A 264 -2.77 12.90 11.56
N LYS A 265 -1.67 12.28 11.13
CA LYS A 265 -0.35 12.92 11.20
C LYS A 265 -0.19 13.89 10.03
N LYS A 266 0.13 15.15 10.34
CA LYS A 266 0.50 16.14 9.33
C LYS A 266 1.71 15.69 8.49
N PHE A 267 1.66 16.01 7.21
CA PHE A 267 2.77 15.90 6.29
C PHE A 267 3.79 16.99 6.56
N THR A 268 5.07 16.62 6.52
CA THR A 268 6.21 17.51 6.79
C THR A 268 7.16 17.58 5.59
N ASP A 269 7.36 16.43 4.91
CA ASP A 269 8.44 16.24 3.95
C ASP A 269 7.92 15.72 2.59
N CYS A 270 6.75 16.17 2.15
CA CYS A 270 6.27 15.89 0.80
C CYS A 270 7.02 16.73 -0.24
N GLU A 271 7.42 16.10 -1.33
CA GLU A 271 8.20 16.71 -2.42
C GLU A 271 7.42 16.78 -3.74
N LYS A 272 8.02 17.46 -4.73
CA LYS A 272 7.54 17.52 -6.12
C LYS A 272 6.06 17.94 -6.17
N GLN A 273 5.23 17.20 -6.90
CA GLN A 273 3.79 17.46 -7.05
C GLN A 273 2.99 17.39 -5.73
N PHE A 274 3.56 16.81 -4.68
CA PHE A 274 2.89 16.66 -3.38
C PHE A 274 3.34 17.68 -2.34
N LYS A 275 4.23 18.63 -2.67
CA LYS A 275 4.70 19.66 -1.73
C LYS A 275 3.55 20.45 -1.08
N LYS A 276 2.46 20.67 -1.82
CA LYS A 276 1.23 21.32 -1.34
C LYS A 276 0.51 20.59 -0.19
N LEU A 277 0.82 19.32 0.06
CA LEU A 277 0.20 18.57 1.15
C LEU A 277 0.84 18.88 2.52
N ASN A 278 2.05 19.44 2.53
CA ASN A 278 2.74 19.76 3.79
C ASN A 278 1.93 20.71 4.65
N GLY A 279 1.88 20.44 5.97
CA GLY A 279 1.06 21.18 6.93
C GLY A 279 -0.37 20.65 7.11
N THR A 280 -0.84 19.77 6.22
CA THR A 280 -2.13 19.05 6.32
C THR A 280 -1.90 17.58 6.66
N SER A 281 -2.90 16.88 7.20
CA SER A 281 -2.91 15.41 7.32
C SER A 281 -3.74 14.79 6.20
N SER A 282 -3.54 13.49 5.94
CA SER A 282 -4.26 12.81 4.87
C SER A 282 -5.77 12.77 5.11
N LEU A 283 -6.18 12.66 6.38
CA LEU A 283 -7.60 12.64 6.73
C LEU A 283 -8.25 14.00 6.48
N GLU A 284 -7.57 15.12 6.79
CA GLU A 284 -8.09 16.47 6.53
C GLU A 284 -8.47 16.67 5.06
N LEU A 285 -7.73 16.03 4.15
CA LEU A 285 -7.95 16.13 2.70
C LEU A 285 -9.17 15.34 2.23
N THR A 286 -9.55 14.28 2.93
CA THR A 286 -10.62 13.36 2.52
C THR A 286 -11.94 13.60 3.26
N LEU A 287 -11.90 14.28 4.41
CA LEU A 287 -13.08 14.60 5.23
C LEU A 287 -14.13 15.39 4.46
N SER A 288 -15.39 14.96 4.58
CA SER A 288 -16.57 15.67 4.08
C SER A 288 -16.84 16.95 4.88
N ASN A 289 -16.54 16.93 6.18
CA ASN A 289 -16.64 18.09 7.07
C ASN A 289 -15.37 18.17 7.94
N ILE A 290 -14.65 19.29 7.83
CA ILE A 290 -13.36 19.51 8.50
C ILE A 290 -13.48 19.59 10.03
N GLU A 291 -14.64 19.97 10.58
CA GLU A 291 -14.81 20.06 12.04
C GLU A 291 -14.70 18.68 12.72
N ASN A 292 -15.02 17.60 12.01
CA ASN A 292 -14.84 16.23 12.49
C ASN A 292 -13.36 15.90 12.77
N TYR A 293 -12.43 16.61 12.14
CA TYR A 293 -11.00 16.39 12.34
C TYR A 293 -10.59 16.59 13.80
N LYS A 294 -11.07 17.67 14.45
CA LYS A 294 -10.75 17.96 15.86
C LYS A 294 -11.25 16.85 16.78
N THR A 295 -12.46 16.36 16.54
CA THR A 295 -13.07 15.25 17.28
C THR A 295 -12.25 13.96 17.12
N LEU A 296 -11.92 13.59 15.88
CA LEU A 296 -11.13 12.38 15.60
C LEU A 296 -9.71 12.47 16.16
N LEU A 297 -9.09 13.65 16.10
CA LEU A 297 -7.76 13.90 16.65
C LEU A 297 -7.72 13.75 18.17
N ARG A 298 -8.78 14.18 18.88
CA ARG A 298 -8.91 13.99 20.33
C ARG A 298 -9.02 12.53 20.75
N LEU A 299 -9.38 11.60 19.86
CA LEU A 299 -9.45 10.19 20.21
C LEU A 299 -8.07 9.55 20.37
N ILE A 300 -7.05 10.11 19.73
CA ILE A 300 -5.68 9.56 19.76
C ILE A 300 -4.65 10.45 20.47
N LYS A 301 -5.00 11.70 20.78
CA LYS A 301 -4.28 12.56 21.75
C LYS A 301 -4.75 12.24 23.17
#